data_AF-A0A354FWP6-F1
#
_entry.id   AF-A0A354FWP6-F1
#
_cell.length_a   1.000
_cell.length_b   1.000
_cell.length_c   1.000
_cell.angle_alpha   90.00
_cell.angle_beta   90.00
_cell.angle_gamma   90.00
#
_symmetry.space_group_name_H-M   'P 1'
#
loop_
_entity.id
_entity.type
_entity.pdbx_description
1 polymer ?
#
loop_
_entity_poly.entity_id
_entity_poly.type
_entity_poly.pdbx_seq_one_letter_code
_entity_poly.pdbx_strand_id
1 'polypeptide(L)' 'NNGGGQIFERLPRFSQLTKNQKEVIVQPQDFDLKGWAVMWGMDYLRIENREGFDALKAGGKALLVELIPNYEETAHFYAV' A
#
# COMPACT_ATOMS: atom_id res chain seq x y z
N ASN A 1 1.93 -0.20 0.68
CA ASN A 1 1.44 -0.02 -0.69
C ASN A 1 -0.06 -0.22 -0.71
N ASN A 2 -0.83 0.87 -0.82
CA ASN A 2 -2.30 0.85 -0.94
C ASN A 2 -2.75 1.15 -2.38
N GLY A 3 -1.86 0.96 -3.36
CA GLY A 3 -2.18 1.02 -4.78
C GLY A 3 -2.41 2.42 -5.33
N GLY A 4 -1.97 3.49 -4.67
CA GLY A 4 -2.06 4.86 -5.19
C GLY A 4 -2.25 5.93 -4.11
N GLY A 5 -2.65 7.13 -4.54
CA GLY A 5 -2.94 8.28 -3.68
C GLY A 5 -4.24 8.16 -2.87
N GLN A 6 -4.42 7.10 -2.09
CA GLN A 6 -5.67 6.85 -1.34
C GLN A 6 -6.02 7.93 -0.31
N ILE A 7 -5.08 8.82 0.03
CA ILE A 7 -5.34 9.99 0.87
C ILE A 7 -6.43 10.90 0.27
N PHE A 8 -6.53 10.96 -1.06
CA PHE A 8 -7.48 11.83 -1.74
C PHE A 8 -8.93 11.35 -1.59
N GLU A 9 -9.16 10.05 -1.37
CA GLU A 9 -10.50 9.50 -1.13
C GLU A 9 -11.18 10.10 0.10
N ARG A 10 -10.39 10.67 1.01
CA ARG A 10 -10.86 11.25 2.27
C ARG A 10 -11.22 12.74 2.15
N LEU A 11 -10.91 13.38 1.03
CA LEU A 11 -11.25 14.79 0.84
C LEU A 11 -12.76 14.94 0.61
N PRO A 12 -13.47 15.87 1.28
CA PRO A 12 -14.93 16.02 1.12
C PRO A 12 -15.37 16.19 -0.33
N ARG A 13 -14.60 16.97 -1.11
CA ARG A 13 -14.87 17.23 -2.53
C ARG A 13 -14.63 16.02 -3.44
N PHE A 14 -13.86 15.03 -2.98
CA PHE A 14 -13.55 13.84 -3.77
C PHE A 14 -14.80 13.02 -4.08
N SER A 15 -15.74 12.93 -3.13
CA SER A 15 -17.02 12.24 -3.30
C SER A 15 -17.82 12.74 -4.52
N GLN A 16 -17.72 14.04 -4.82
CA GLN A 16 -18.45 14.73 -5.88
C GLN A 16 -17.82 14.57 -7.27
N LEU A 17 -16.62 14.00 -7.35
CA LEU A 17 -15.90 13.84 -8.61
C LEU A 17 -16.47 12.68 -9.45
N THR A 18 -16.37 12.83 -10.76
CA THR A 18 -16.63 11.75 -11.71
C THR A 18 -15.61 10.62 -11.55
N LYS A 19 -15.95 9.42 -12.03
CA LYS A 19 -15.05 8.26 -11.98
C LYS A 19 -13.67 8.55 -12.59
N ASN A 20 -13.62 9.12 -13.80
CA ASN A 20 -12.35 9.42 -14.48
C ASN A 20 -11.50 10.43 -13.69
N GLN A 21 -12.12 11.43 -13.08
CA GLN A 21 -11.41 12.39 -12.23
C GLN A 21 -10.82 11.72 -10.98
N LYS A 22 -11.58 10.81 -10.35
CA LYS A 22 -11.10 10.02 -9.22
C LYS A 22 -9.89 9.16 -9.61
N GLU A 23 -9.94 8.50 -10.76
CA GLU A 23 -8.85 7.68 -11.28
C GLU A 23 -7.57 8.50 -11.55
N VAL A 24 -7.70 9.69 -12.16
CA VAL A 24 -6.54 10.57 -12.42
C VAL A 24 -5.91 11.13 -11.13
N ILE A 25 -6.71 11.30 -10.07
CA ILE A 25 -6.21 11.81 -8.79
C ILE A 25 -5.58 10.70 -7.96
N VAL A 26 -6.27 9.56 -7.80
CA VAL A 26 -5.75 8.42 -7.05
C VAL A 26 -4.58 7.78 -7.78
N GLN A 27 -4.59 7.80 -9.11
CA GLN A 27 -3.60 7.14 -9.98
C GLN A 27 -3.35 5.70 -9.53
N PRO A 28 -4.36 4.82 -9.68
CA PRO A 28 -4.23 3.45 -9.21
C PRO A 28 -3.05 2.76 -9.91
N GLN A 29 -2.23 2.06 -9.13
CA GLN A 29 -1.07 1.33 -9.60
C GLN A 29 -1.14 -0.12 -9.15
N ASP A 30 -0.94 -1.04 -10.10
CA ASP A 30 -0.81 -2.48 -9.85
C ASP A 30 0.66 -2.89 -9.98
N PHE A 31 1.45 -2.48 -9.00
CA PHE A 31 2.88 -2.77 -8.92
C PHE A 31 3.27 -3.18 -7.50
N ASP A 32 4.13 -4.19 -7.40
CA ASP A 32 4.85 -4.52 -6.17
C ASP A 32 6.25 -3.90 -6.16
N LEU A 33 6.92 -3.95 -5.00
CA LEU A 33 8.25 -3.40 -4.79
C LEU A 33 9.36 -4.46 -4.87
N LYS A 34 9.03 -5.71 -5.20
CA LYS A 34 9.99 -6.82 -5.23
C LYS A 34 11.08 -6.60 -6.26
N GLY A 35 10.71 -6.11 -7.45
CA GLY A 35 11.67 -5.81 -8.52
C GLY A 35 12.74 -4.80 -8.09
N TRP A 36 12.33 -3.77 -7.34
CA TRP A 36 13.25 -2.78 -6.78
C TRP A 36 14.20 -3.41 -5.74
N ALA A 37 13.67 -4.23 -4.82
CA ALA A 37 14.50 -4.90 -3.83
C ALA A 37 15.59 -5.76 -4.50
N VAL A 38 15.24 -6.51 -5.55
CA VAL A 38 16.20 -7.32 -6.33
C VAL A 38 17.26 -6.42 -6.98
N MET A 39 16.84 -5.34 -7.65
CA MET A 39 17.75 -4.43 -8.36
C MET A 39 18.80 -3.82 -7.43
N TRP A 40 18.42 -3.50 -6.18
CA TRP A 40 19.30 -2.90 -5.18
C TRP A 40 20.00 -3.92 -4.27
N GLY A 41 19.83 -5.23 -4.51
CA GLY A 41 20.45 -6.28 -3.71
C GLY A 41 19.92 -6.40 -2.27
N MET A 42 18.69 -5.93 -2.04
CA MET A 42 17.98 -5.97 -0.76
C MET A 42 17.22 -7.29 -0.56
N ASP A 43 16.89 -7.60 0.69
CA ASP A 43 15.90 -8.62 1.01
C ASP A 43 14.49 -8.02 0.86
N TYR A 44 13.47 -8.84 0.58
CA TYR A 44 12.09 -8.41 0.37
C TYR A 44 11.12 -9.23 1.21
N LEU A 45 10.23 -8.54 1.93
CA LEU A 45 9.14 -9.14 2.69
C LEU A 45 7.84 -8.41 2.37
N ARG A 46 6.83 -9.16 1.92
CA ARG A 46 5.47 -8.65 1.73
C ARG A 46 4.61 -9.08 2.92
N ILE A 47 3.88 -8.13 3.52
CA ILE A 47 3.01 -8.38 4.66
C ILE A 47 1.59 -7.98 4.27
N GLU A 48 0.64 -8.92 4.34
CA GLU A 48 -0.76 -8.69 3.96
C GLU A 48 -1.74 -8.87 5.13
N ASN A 49 -1.25 -9.40 6.26
CA ASN A 49 -2.02 -9.66 7.46
C ASN A 49 -1.10 -9.61 8.70
N ARG A 50 -1.69 -9.81 9.87
CA ARG A 50 -1.00 -9.75 11.15
C ARG A 50 0.09 -10.84 11.25
N GLU A 51 -0.20 -12.05 10.83
CA GLU A 51 0.71 -13.20 10.90
C GLU A 51 1.96 -12.98 10.04
N GLY A 52 1.85 -12.21 8.96
CA GLY A 52 2.99 -11.84 8.11
C GLY A 52 4.09 -11.07 8.86
N PHE A 53 3.77 -10.41 9.98
CA PHE A 53 4.77 -9.74 10.81
C PHE A 53 5.70 -10.73 11.54
N ASP A 54 5.30 -11.99 11.71
CA ASP A 54 6.16 -13.01 12.36
C ASP A 54 7.37 -13.39 11.48
N ALA A 55 7.29 -13.10 10.17
CA ALA A 55 8.40 -13.25 9.24
C ALA A 55 9.40 -12.07 9.28
N LEU A 56 9.08 -10.98 9.99
CA LEU A 56 9.95 -9.82 10.11
C LEU A 56 11.19 -10.16 10.94
N LYS A 57 12.35 -10.19 10.29
CA LYS A 57 13.62 -10.50 10.93
C LYS A 57 14.70 -9.57 10.41
N ALA A 58 15.52 -9.04 11.31
CA ALA A 58 16.73 -8.31 10.93
C ALA A 58 17.75 -9.29 10.32
N GLY A 59 18.38 -8.89 9.23
CA GLY A 59 19.40 -9.67 8.52
C GLY A 59 20.65 -8.85 8.23
N GLY A 60 21.57 -9.42 7.46
CA GLY A 60 22.81 -8.74 7.05
C GLY A 60 22.63 -7.73 5.91
N LYS A 61 21.48 -7.76 5.22
CA LYS A 61 21.12 -6.83 4.14
C LYS A 61 19.98 -5.92 4.59
N ALA A 62 19.84 -4.78 3.91
CA ALA A 62 18.65 -3.96 4.06
C ALA A 62 17.41 -4.75 3.61
N LEU A 63 16.35 -4.70 4.42
CA LEU A 63 15.08 -5.38 4.16
C LEU A 63 14.04 -4.35 3.70
N LEU A 64 13.51 -4.53 2.48
CA LEU A 64 12.34 -3.80 2.02
C LEU A 64 11.09 -4.55 2.47
N VAL A 65 10.34 -3.93 3.40
CA VAL A 65 9.06 -4.45 3.87
C VAL A 65 7.93 -3.74 3.14
N GLU A 66 7.22 -4.47 2.29
CA GLU A 66 6.03 -3.96 1.62
C GLU A 66 4.76 -4.39 2.38
N LEU A 67 4.20 -3.46 3.14
CA LEU A 67 2.92 -3.64 3.83
C LEU A 67 1.75 -3.37 2.89
N ILE A 68 0.85 -4.34 2.75
CA ILE A 68 -0.40 -4.22 2.00
C ILE A 68 -1.54 -4.09 3.02
N PRO A 69 -2.13 -2.89 3.15
CA PRO A 69 -3.22 -2.70 4.10
C PRO A 69 -4.47 -3.42 3.60
N ASN A 70 -5.21 -4.01 4.54
CA ASN A 70 -6.52 -4.58 4.27
C ASN A 70 -7.53 -3.44 4.00
N TYR A 71 -8.28 -3.56 2.90
CA TYR A 71 -9.23 -2.54 2.48
C TYR A 71 -10.41 -2.39 3.47
N GLU A 72 -10.95 -3.50 3.98
CA GLU A 72 -12.09 -3.50 4.90
C GLU A 72 -11.70 -2.90 6.25
N GLU A 73 -10.55 -3.28 6.80
CA GLU A 73 -10.02 -2.70 8.04
C GLU A 73 -9.77 -1.20 7.89
N THR A 74 -9.22 -0.79 6.73
CA THR A 74 -9.02 0.63 6.41
C THR A 74 -10.36 1.36 6.35
N ALA A 75 -11.38 0.79 5.70
CA ALA A 75 -12.71 1.38 5.63
C ALA A 75 -13.35 1.52 7.02
N HIS A 76 -13.25 0.48 7.87
CA HIS A 76 -13.75 0.50 9.25
C HIS A 76 -13.05 1.55 10.12
N PHE A 77 -11.73 1.70 10.00
CA PHE A 77 -10.98 2.71 10.74
C PHE A 77 -11.49 4.13 10.49
N TYR A 78 -11.89 4.44 9.26
CA TYR A 78 -12.39 5.76 8.86
C TYR A 78 -13.92 5.91 8.95
N ALA A 79 -14.66 4.87 9.38
CA ALA A 79 -16.11 4.94 9.55
C ALA A 79 -16.54 5.65 10.85
N VAL A 80 -15.57 6.13 11.64
CA VAL A 80 -15.72 6.78 12.95
C VAL A 80 -15.79 8.30 12.81
#